data_AF-A0A519NEJ6-F1
#
_entry.id   AF-A0A519NEJ6-F1
#
_cell.length_a   1.000
_cell.length_b   1.000
_cell.length_c   1.000
_cell.angle_alpha   90.00
_cell.angle_beta   90.00
_cell.angle_gamma   90.00
#
_symmetry.space_group_name_H-M   'P 1'
#
loop_
_entity.id
_entity.type
_entity.pdbx_description
1 polymer ?
#
loop_
_entity_poly.entity_id
_entity_poly.type
_entity_poly.pdbx_seq_one_letter_code
_entity_poly.pdbx_strand_id
1 'polypeptide(L)'
;MKFLVIITAFFLLFKPVFPVLDYVVNYDYISKVLCENKAKPEMQCNGKCHLMQELAKSSETEKPASQNDKKAFSPIELFCNTATEIVLEPVFEISARTPFYAFHTSKAVGFDGSVFHPPILA
;
A
#
# COMPACT_ATOMS: atom_id res chain seq x y z
N MET A 1 -10.88 -1.77 35.13
CA MET A 1 -10.92 -2.48 33.83
C MET A 1 -10.68 -1.55 32.64
N LYS A 2 -11.51 -0.52 32.40
CA LYS A 2 -11.38 0.33 31.18
C LYS A 2 -10.10 1.19 31.12
N PHE A 3 -9.64 1.71 32.25
CA PHE A 3 -8.36 2.44 32.35
C PHE A 3 -7.14 1.57 31.98
N LEU A 4 -7.13 0.30 32.37
CA LEU A 4 -6.04 -0.62 32.02
C LEU A 4 -5.96 -0.88 30.51
N VAL A 5 -7.12 -0.98 29.84
CA VAL A 5 -7.19 -1.13 28.38
C VAL A 5 -6.69 0.12 27.65
N ILE A 6 -6.97 1.31 28.18
CA ILE A 6 -6.47 2.58 27.62
C ILE A 6 -4.95 2.66 27.76
N ILE A 7 -4.41 2.27 28.92
CA ILE A 7 -2.96 2.27 29.16
C ILE A 7 -2.25 1.28 28.22
N THR A 8 -2.76 0.05 28.08
CA THR A 8 -2.16 -0.93 27.16
C THR A 8 -2.26 -0.50 25.70
N ALA A 9 -3.39 0.09 25.27
CA ALA A 9 -3.54 0.64 23.93
C ALA A 9 -2.55 1.78 23.66
N PHE A 10 -2.31 2.64 24.66
CA PHE A 10 -1.30 3.69 24.56
C PHE A 10 0.10 3.09 24.38
N PHE A 11 0.52 2.13 25.20
CA PHE A 11 1.83 1.49 25.04
C PHE A 11 2.07 0.87 23.65
N LEU A 12 1.03 0.34 23.00
CA LEU A 12 1.14 -0.19 21.64
C LEU A 12 1.46 0.89 20.60
N LEU A 13 0.99 2.12 20.80
CA LEU A 13 1.28 3.26 19.94
C LEU A 13 2.67 3.87 20.19
N PHE A 14 3.30 3.57 21.33
CA PHE A 14 4.59 4.13 21.74
C PHE A 14 5.80 3.30 21.32
N LYS A 15 5.60 2.10 20.77
CA LYS A 15 6.69 1.27 20.24
C LYS A 15 7.65 1.98 19.26
N PRO A 16 7.19 2.76 18.26
CA PRO A 16 8.09 3.47 17.36
C PRO A 16 8.82 4.65 18.01
N VAL A 17 8.47 5.04 19.24
CA VAL A 17 9.06 6.18 19.94
C VAL A 17 10.42 5.81 20.56
N PHE A 18 10.64 4.53 20.87
CA PHE A 18 11.84 4.09 21.59
C PHE A 18 13.16 4.39 20.85
N PRO A 19 13.33 4.06 19.55
CA PRO A 19 14.57 4.36 18.81
C PRO A 19 14.81 5.87 18.64
N VAL A 20 13.74 6.64 18.52
CA VAL A 20 13.82 8.11 18.42
C VAL A 20 14.29 8.71 19.75
N LEU A 21 13.79 8.17 20.86
CA LEU A 21 14.19 8.63 22.19
C LEU A 21 15.67 8.34 22.46
N ASP A 22 16.14 7.12 22.14
CA ASP A 22 17.55 6.77 22.26
C ASP A 22 18.44 7.68 21.40
N TYR A 23 18.00 7.96 20.16
CA TYR A 23 18.70 8.89 19.28
C TYR A 23 18.83 10.30 19.85
N VAL A 24 17.79 10.83 20.50
CA VAL A 24 17.83 12.17 21.09
C VAL A 24 18.70 12.20 22.34
N VAL A 25 18.58 11.20 23.22
CA VAL A 25 19.36 11.12 24.47
C VAL A 25 20.85 10.93 24.17
N ASN A 26 21.18 10.08 23.20
CA ASN A 26 22.55 9.71 22.84
C ASN A 26 23.03 10.42 21.55
N TYR A 27 22.42 11.55 21.18
CA TYR A 27 22.67 12.23 19.91
C TYR A 27 24.16 12.52 19.65
N ASP A 28 24.88 13.01 20.66
CA ASP A 28 26.31 13.29 20.57
C ASP A 28 27.13 12.05 20.23
N TYR A 29 26.85 10.95 20.92
CA TYR A 29 27.54 9.67 20.70
C TYR A 29 27.20 9.10 19.33
N ILE A 30 25.92 9.11 18.95
CA ILE A 30 25.47 8.55 17.68
C ILE A 30 26.04 9.36 16.50
N SER A 31 25.98 10.68 16.56
CA SER A 31 26.53 11.54 15.49
C SER A 31 28.06 11.45 15.38
N LYS A 32 28.79 11.42 16.50
CA LYS A 32 30.27 11.45 16.52
C LYS A 32 30.94 10.09 16.42
N VAL A 33 30.27 9.00 16.84
CA VAL A 33 30.84 7.64 16.84
C VAL A 33 30.13 6.73 15.85
N LEU A 34 28.81 6.59 15.93
CA LEU A 34 28.06 5.59 15.14
C LEU A 34 27.71 6.03 13.70
N CYS A 35 27.63 7.32 13.41
CA CYS A 35 27.33 7.82 12.07
C CYS A 35 28.43 7.39 11.07
N GLU A 36 28.08 6.71 9.98
CA GLU A 36 29.02 6.30 8.93
C GLU A 36 29.35 7.45 7.95
N ASN A 37 28.43 8.39 7.78
CA ASN A 37 28.53 9.49 6.80
C ASN A 37 29.28 10.73 7.33
N LYS A 38 30.17 10.58 8.33
CA LYS A 38 30.94 11.71 8.90
C LYS A 38 31.83 12.40 7.87
N ALA A 39 32.34 11.65 6.90
CA ALA A 39 33.21 12.16 5.84
C ALA A 39 32.46 13.00 4.77
N LYS A 40 31.12 13.03 4.81
CA LYS A 40 30.27 13.74 3.83
C LYS A 40 29.41 14.79 4.54
N PRO A 41 29.99 15.93 4.97
CA PRO A 41 29.28 16.96 5.73
C PRO A 41 28.13 17.60 4.94
N GLU A 42 28.22 17.63 3.60
CA GLU A 42 27.16 18.11 2.71
C GLU A 42 25.82 17.38 2.87
N MET A 43 25.83 16.12 3.35
CA MET A 43 24.62 15.33 3.54
C MET A 43 23.88 15.62 4.85
N GLN A 44 24.49 16.38 5.77
CA GLN A 44 23.91 16.70 7.08
C GLN A 44 23.28 15.48 7.79
N CYS A 45 23.95 14.32 7.70
CA CYS A 45 23.44 13.05 8.20
C CYS A 45 23.23 13.09 9.72
N ASN A 46 24.21 13.58 10.48
CA ASN A 46 24.12 13.76 11.93
C ASN A 46 23.68 12.51 12.72
N GLY A 47 23.99 11.30 12.21
CA GLY A 47 23.58 10.04 12.86
C GLY A 47 22.21 9.51 12.43
N LYS A 48 21.47 10.20 11.54
CA LYS A 48 20.18 9.73 10.99
C LYS A 48 20.27 8.38 10.29
N CYS A 49 21.43 8.02 9.74
CA CYS A 49 21.66 6.70 9.14
C CYS A 49 21.51 5.57 10.18
N HIS A 50 21.99 5.77 11.41
CA HIS A 50 21.86 4.82 12.50
C HIS A 50 20.39 4.69 12.95
N LEU A 51 19.73 5.83 13.17
CA LEU A 51 18.31 5.87 13.53
C LEU A 51 17.46 5.12 12.49
N MET A 52 17.73 5.32 11.20
CA MET A 52 17.01 4.62 10.13
C MET A 52 17.20 3.10 10.19
N GLN A 53 18.39 2.61 10.51
CA GLN A 53 18.64 1.17 10.68
C GLN A 53 17.89 0.59 11.88
N GLU A 54 17.85 1.30 13.02
CA GLU A 54 17.10 0.83 14.19
C GLU A 54 15.58 0.81 13.94
N LEU A 55 15.06 1.81 13.25
CA LEU A 55 13.66 1.85 12.83
C LEU A 55 13.33 0.68 11.90
N ALA A 56 14.20 0.37 10.93
CA ALA A 56 14.01 -0.77 10.04
C ALA A 56 14.00 -2.12 10.80
N LYS A 57 14.93 -2.32 11.74
CA LYS A 57 14.98 -3.53 12.59
C LYS A 57 13.73 -3.69 13.45
N SER A 58 13.22 -2.58 14.02
CA SER A 58 11.99 -2.61 14.82
C SER A 58 10.76 -2.98 13.98
N SER A 59 10.69 -2.53 12.73
CA SER A 59 9.62 -2.87 11.79
C SER A 59 9.69 -4.31 11.30
N GLU A 60 10.88 -4.87 11.13
CA GLU A 60 11.05 -6.26 10.68
C GLU A 60 10.66 -7.28 11.75
N THR A 61 10.86 -6.95 13.04
CA THR A 61 10.48 -7.80 14.18
C THR A 61 8.95 -7.96 14.30
N GLU A 62 8.17 -7.04 13.74
CA GLU A 62 6.71 -7.11 13.70
C GLU A 62 6.16 -7.85 12.47
N LYS A 63 7.01 -8.21 11.51
CA LYS A 63 6.60 -9.13 10.44
C LYS A 63 6.50 -10.53 11.05
N PRO A 64 5.34 -11.22 10.95
CA PRO A 64 5.26 -12.60 11.38
C PRO A 64 6.33 -13.38 10.63
N ALA A 65 7.12 -14.18 11.36
CA ALA A 65 8.10 -15.10 10.80
C ALA A 65 7.39 -16.09 9.87
N SER A 66 7.23 -15.72 8.61
CA SER A 66 6.65 -16.53 7.56
C SER A 66 7.05 -15.92 6.24
N GLN A 67 8.17 -16.42 5.71
CA GLN A 67 8.38 -16.62 4.27
C GLN A 67 9.72 -17.34 4.03
N ASN A 68 9.89 -18.50 4.65
CA ASN A 68 10.72 -19.55 4.04
C ASN A 68 10.07 -20.94 4.04
N ASP A 69 8.82 -21.04 4.49
CA ASP A 69 8.00 -22.22 4.25
C ASP A 69 7.00 -21.90 3.15
N LYS A 70 7.17 -22.61 2.03
CA LYS A 70 6.20 -22.73 0.96
C LYS A 70 4.90 -23.33 1.53
N LYS A 71 4.06 -22.51 2.13
CA LYS A 71 2.64 -22.85 2.33
C LYS A 71 1.83 -21.83 1.56
N ALA A 72 1.05 -22.38 0.63
CA ALA A 72 0.22 -21.69 -0.33
C ALA A 72 -0.51 -20.51 0.32
N PHE A 73 -0.22 -19.30 -0.18
CA PHE A 73 -1.05 -18.15 0.03
C PHE A 73 -2.33 -18.37 -0.78
N SER A 74 -3.42 -18.84 -0.14
CA SER A 74 -4.74 -18.73 -0.74
C SER A 74 -5.24 -17.30 -0.47
N PRO A 75 -5.42 -16.44 -1.49
CA PRO A 75 -6.08 -15.16 -1.26
C PRO A 75 -7.50 -15.46 -0.75
N ILE A 76 -7.87 -14.85 0.38
CA ILE A 76 -9.27 -14.81 0.81
C ILE A 76 -9.97 -13.89 -0.18
N GLU A 77 -10.71 -14.47 -1.12
CA GLU A 77 -11.59 -13.72 -2.00
C GLU A 77 -12.79 -13.25 -1.18
N LEU A 78 -12.75 -11.99 -0.74
CA LEU A 78 -13.90 -11.35 -0.12
C LEU A 78 -14.90 -10.97 -1.21
N PHE A 79 -15.81 -11.88 -1.52
CA PHE A 79 -16.92 -11.63 -2.43
C PHE A 79 -17.90 -10.63 -1.79
N CYS A 80 -18.06 -9.46 -2.42
CA CYS A 80 -18.98 -8.42 -1.97
C CYS A 80 -20.08 -8.23 -3.01
N ASN A 81 -21.23 -8.85 -2.80
CA ASN A 81 -22.41 -8.67 -3.65
C ASN A 81 -23.28 -7.55 -3.09
N THR A 82 -22.92 -6.29 -3.40
CA THR A 82 -23.85 -5.17 -3.24
C THR A 82 -24.43 -4.82 -4.61
N ALA A 83 -25.39 -5.63 -5.05
CA ALA A 83 -26.27 -5.26 -6.14
C ALA A 83 -27.31 -4.29 -5.59
N THR A 84 -26.96 -3.00 -5.53
CA THR A 84 -27.97 -1.95 -5.55
C THR A 84 -28.11 -1.53 -6.99
N GLU A 85 -29.18 -1.98 -7.64
CA GLU A 85 -29.53 -1.53 -8.98
C GLU A 85 -29.72 -0.01 -8.94
N ILE A 86 -28.76 0.72 -9.50
CA ILE A 86 -28.91 2.16 -9.73
C ILE A 86 -29.82 2.29 -10.95
N VAL A 87 -31.11 2.46 -10.70
CA VAL A 87 -32.07 2.83 -11.74
C VAL A 87 -31.89 4.31 -12.03
N LEU A 88 -31.15 4.61 -13.10
CA LEU A 88 -31.10 5.93 -13.70
C LEU A 88 -32.33 6.07 -14.60
N GLU A 89 -33.37 6.77 -14.13
CA GLU A 89 -34.42 7.24 -15.03
C GLU A 89 -33.85 8.37 -15.90
N PRO A 90 -33.86 8.24 -17.24
CA PRO A 90 -33.38 9.29 -18.11
C PRO A 90 -34.41 10.43 -18.14
N VAL A 91 -34.15 11.52 -17.43
CA VAL A 91 -34.84 12.79 -17.67
C VAL A 91 -34.17 13.47 -18.86
N PHE A 92 -34.63 13.16 -20.08
CA PHE A 92 -34.51 14.10 -21.20
C PHE A 92 -35.51 13.75 -22.31
N GLU A 93 -36.53 14.60 -22.49
CA GLU A 93 -37.34 14.60 -23.71
C GLU A 93 -36.55 15.32 -24.82
N ILE A 94 -35.90 14.55 -25.70
CA ILE A 94 -35.54 15.07 -27.03
C ILE A 94 -36.56 14.55 -28.03
N SER A 95 -37.41 15.45 -28.50
CA SER A 95 -38.26 15.22 -29.67
C SER A 95 -37.38 14.96 -30.90
N ALA A 96 -37.29 13.71 -31.33
CA ALA A 96 -36.62 13.34 -32.57
C ALA A 96 -37.64 13.25 -33.71
N ARG A 97 -37.51 14.10 -34.73
CA ARG A 97 -38.09 13.81 -36.04
C ARG A 97 -37.24 12.72 -36.73
N THR A 98 -37.93 11.65 -37.09
CA THR A 98 -37.57 10.40 -37.80
C THR A 98 -36.88 10.61 -39.17
N PRO A 99 -36.30 9.59 -39.86
CA PRO A 99 -36.68 8.17 -39.76
C PRO A 99 -35.57 7.08 -39.80
N PHE A 100 -35.90 5.98 -39.12
CA PHE A 100 -35.89 4.59 -39.62
C PHE A 100 -34.64 4.07 -40.36
N TYR A 101 -33.92 3.13 -39.75
CA TYR A 101 -33.80 1.74 -40.24
C TYR A 101 -33.52 0.81 -39.06
N ALA A 102 -34.39 -0.17 -38.89
CA ALA A 102 -34.30 -1.22 -37.88
C ALA A 102 -33.40 -2.35 -38.37
N PHE A 103 -32.38 -2.75 -37.60
CA PHE A 103 -31.87 -4.12 -37.63
C PHE A 103 -31.43 -4.56 -36.24
N HIS A 104 -32.28 -5.38 -35.62
CA HIS A 104 -31.90 -6.25 -34.50
C HIS A 104 -30.91 -7.29 -35.01
N THR A 105 -29.69 -7.31 -34.48
CA THR A 105 -28.91 -8.55 -34.39
C THR A 105 -28.23 -8.60 -33.02
N SER A 106 -28.81 -9.38 -32.11
CA SER A 106 -28.08 -9.90 -30.96
C SER A 106 -27.10 -10.95 -31.49
N LYS A 107 -25.84 -10.56 -31.68
CA LYS A 107 -24.75 -11.51 -31.95
C LYS A 107 -23.61 -11.27 -30.98
N ALA A 108 -23.21 -12.37 -30.34
CA ALA A 108 -22.13 -12.46 -29.38
C ALA A 108 -20.84 -11.88 -29.95
N VAL A 109 -20.32 -10.84 -29.30
CA VAL A 109 -18.96 -10.38 -29.57
C VAL A 109 -18.03 -11.25 -28.74
N GLY A 110 -17.50 -12.29 -29.38
CA GLY A 110 -16.29 -12.97 -28.93
C GLY A 110 -15.17 -11.94 -28.84
N PHE A 111 -14.53 -11.90 -27.68
CA PHE A 111 -13.34 -11.11 -27.45
C PHE A 111 -12.16 -11.87 -28.08
N ASP A 112 -11.74 -11.49 -29.29
CA ASP A 112 -10.49 -11.96 -29.87
C ASP A 112 -9.35 -11.07 -29.34
N GLY A 113 -8.60 -11.62 -28.40
CA GLY A 113 -7.52 -10.93 -27.72
C GLY A 113 -6.28 -10.83 -28.60
N SER A 114 -6.10 -9.71 -29.29
CA SER A 114 -4.77 -9.27 -29.70
C SER A 114 -4.16 -8.45 -28.56
N VAL A 115 -3.62 -9.16 -27.56
CA VAL A 115 -2.82 -8.55 -26.50
C VAL A 115 -1.39 -8.42 -27.03
N PHE A 116 -1.06 -7.22 -27.50
CA PHE A 116 0.27 -6.63 -27.64
C PHE A 116 1.49 -7.58 -27.45
N HIS A 117 2.20 -7.87 -28.55
CA HIS A 117 3.48 -8.59 -28.51
C HIS A 117 4.61 -7.64 -28.94
N PRO A 118 5.80 -7.68 -28.30
CA PRO A 118 6.93 -6.83 -28.68
C PRO A 118 7.57 -7.30 -30.01
N PRO A 119 8.27 -6.40 -30.73
CA PRO A 119 8.86 -6.74 -32.03
C PRO A 119 10.09 -7.64 -31.85
N ILE A 120 10.20 -8.67 -32.69
CA ILE A 120 11.36 -9.56 -32.74
C ILE A 120 12.26 -9.14 -33.92
N LEU A 121 13.51 -8.81 -33.62
CA LEU A 121 14.60 -8.64 -34.58
C LEU A 121 15.38 -9.97 -34.67
N ALA A 122 15.27 -10.67 -35.80
CA ALA A 122 16.27 -11.60 -36.35
C ALA A 122 15.85 -11.99 -37.78
#